data_AF-A0A536CZM7-F1
#
_entry.id   AF-A0A536CZM7-F1
#
_cell.length_a   1.000
_cell.length_b   1.000
_cell.length_c   1.000
_cell.angle_alpha   90.00
_cell.angle_beta   90.00
_cell.angle_gamma   90.00
#
_symmetry.space_group_name_H-M   'P 1'
#
loop_
_entity.id
_entity.type
_entity.pdbx_description
1 polymer ?
#
loop_
_entity_poly.entity_id
_entity_poly.type
_entity_poly.pdbx_seq_one_letter_code
_entity_poly.pdbx_strand_id
1 'polypeptide(L)'
;ADVCLKERRRLVLVVRETPLHLGHLRLMEQVTAAGAVVLPPVPGFYHRPQTIQDLIDHIVVRILDQFGIHLDLITRWQGLES
;
A
#
# COMPACT_ATOMS: atom_id res chain seq x y z
N ALA A 1 -9.81 1.66 -14.05
CA ALA A 1 -9.75 0.51 -13.12
C ALA A 1 -10.43 -0.73 -13.70
N ASP A 2 -11.66 -0.63 -14.21
CA ASP A 2 -12.42 -1.77 -14.76
C ASP A 2 -11.66 -2.60 -15.80
N VAL A 3 -11.05 -1.94 -16.80
CA VAL A 3 -10.22 -2.64 -17.80
C VAL A 3 -9.04 -3.38 -17.16
N CYS A 4 -8.42 -2.83 -16.10
CA CYS A 4 -7.35 -3.54 -15.42
C CYS A 4 -7.87 -4.83 -14.77
N LEU A 5 -9.04 -4.78 -14.14
CA LEU A 5 -9.65 -5.96 -13.52
C LEU A 5 -10.03 -7.02 -14.56
N LYS A 6 -10.74 -6.64 -15.63
CA LYS A 6 -11.17 -7.61 -16.66
C LYS A 6 -9.99 -8.24 -17.41
N GLU A 7 -8.93 -7.47 -17.66
CA GLU A 7 -7.70 -7.93 -18.33
C GLU A 7 -6.69 -8.55 -17.35
N ARG A 8 -7.05 -8.72 -16.07
CA ARG A 8 -6.17 -9.24 -15.01
C ARG A 8 -4.82 -8.51 -14.91
N ARG A 9 -4.83 -7.21 -15.21
CA ARG A 9 -3.68 -6.32 -15.00
C ARG A 9 -3.65 -5.89 -13.54
N ARG A 10 -2.44 -5.75 -13.00
CA ARG A 10 -2.24 -5.32 -11.61
C ARG A 10 -2.89 -3.95 -11.36
N LEU A 11 -3.75 -3.91 -10.35
CA LEU A 11 -4.42 -2.70 -9.87
C LEU A 11 -4.12 -2.55 -8.37
N VAL A 12 -3.57 -1.40 -7.98
CA VAL A 12 -3.28 -1.07 -6.59
C VAL A 12 -4.08 0.19 -6.24
N LEU A 13 -4.85 0.14 -5.15
CA LEU A 13 -5.67 1.23 -4.66
C LEU A 13 -5.11 1.75 -3.33
N VAL A 14 -4.72 3.02 -3.31
CA VAL A 14 -4.18 3.69 -2.12
C VAL A 14 -5.28 4.50 -1.44
N VAL A 15 -6.13 3.81 -0.69
CA VAL A 15 -7.34 4.40 -0.08
C VAL A 15 -6.96 5.18 1.18
N ARG A 16 -7.29 6.48 1.22
CA ARG A 16 -7.07 7.36 2.38
C ARG A 16 -8.39 7.93 2.87
N GLU A 17 -8.90 7.42 3.98
CA GLU A 17 -10.03 7.99 4.72
C GLU A 17 -9.97 7.55 6.19
N THR A 18 -10.52 8.34 7.12
CA THR A 18 -10.64 7.98 8.53
C THR A 18 -11.70 8.85 9.24
N PRO A 19 -12.66 8.26 9.99
CA PRO A 19 -12.88 6.83 10.19
C PRO A 19 -13.55 6.17 8.97
N LEU A 20 -13.36 4.85 8.84
CA LEU A 20 -14.02 4.08 7.80
C LEU A 20 -15.42 3.67 8.26
N HIS A 21 -16.44 3.99 7.46
CA HIS A 21 -17.77 3.42 7.63
C HIS A 21 -17.90 2.08 6.88
N LEU A 22 -18.95 1.31 7.18
CA LEU A 22 -19.17 -0.03 6.60
C LEU A 22 -19.19 -0.06 5.07
N GLY A 23 -19.73 0.98 4.41
CA GLY A 23 -19.68 1.12 2.96
C GLY A 23 -18.26 1.10 2.37
N HIS A 24 -17.29 1.80 2.98
CA HIS A 24 -15.89 1.76 2.55
C HIS A 24 -15.31 0.35 2.67
N LEU A 25 -15.56 -0.32 3.80
CA LEU A 25 -15.08 -1.68 4.04
C LEU A 25 -15.63 -2.69 3.02
N ARG A 26 -16.93 -2.61 2.70
CA ARG A 26 -17.56 -3.45 1.67
C ARG A 26 -16.97 -3.22 0.29
N LEU A 27 -16.72 -1.97 -0.10
CA LEU A 27 -16.10 -1.66 -1.39
C LEU A 27 -14.65 -2.15 -1.46
N MET A 28 -13.89 -2.01 -0.37
CA MET A 28 -12.52 -2.53 -0.29
C MET A 28 -12.48 -4.06 -0.32
N GLU A 29 -13.43 -4.73 0.34
CA GLU A 29 -13.57 -6.19 0.28
C GLU A 29 -13.90 -6.66 -1.15
N GLN A 30 -14.89 -6.05 -1.80
CA GLN A 30 -15.28 -6.38 -3.17
C GLN A 30 -14.14 -6.22 -4.17
N VAL A 31 -13.39 -5.11 -4.08
CA VAL A 31 -12.30 -4.85 -5.04
C VAL A 31 -11.09 -5.74 -4.78
N THR A 32 -10.84 -6.11 -3.52
CA THR A 32 -9.84 -7.14 -3.18
C THR A 32 -10.26 -8.52 -3.70
N ALA A 33 -11.53 -8.91 -3.55
CA ALA A 33 -12.07 -10.16 -4.11
C ALA A 33 -11.98 -10.20 -5.64
N ALA A 34 -12.08 -9.05 -6.31
CA ALA A 34 -11.89 -8.91 -7.75
C ALA A 34 -10.42 -8.95 -8.21
N GLY A 35 -9.45 -9.06 -7.29
CA GLY A 35 -8.03 -9.21 -7.59
C GLY A 35 -7.21 -7.92 -7.54
N ALA A 36 -7.77 -6.80 -7.09
CA ALA A 36 -6.98 -5.60 -6.80
C ALA A 36 -6.29 -5.69 -5.44
N VAL A 37 -5.20 -4.94 -5.28
CA VAL A 37 -4.53 -4.75 -3.98
C VAL A 37 -5.06 -3.46 -3.36
N VAL A 38 -5.59 -3.55 -2.14
CA VAL A 38 -5.92 -2.39 -1.31
C VAL A 38 -4.73 -2.11 -0.38
N LEU A 39 -4.05 -0.99 -0.60
CA LEU A 39 -2.84 -0.57 0.12
C LEU A 39 -3.08 0.83 0.72
N PRO A 40 -3.78 0.93 1.86
CA PRO A 40 -4.00 2.23 2.48
C PRO A 40 -2.64 2.82 2.94
N PRO A 41 -2.48 4.17 2.89
CA PRO A 41 -1.26 4.84 3.31
C PRO A 41 -1.17 4.89 4.84
N VAL A 42 -0.93 3.73 5.44
CA VAL A 42 -0.71 3.56 6.88
C VAL A 42 0.81 3.45 7.10
N PRO A 43 1.49 4.55 7.47
CA PRO A 43 2.94 4.53 7.62
C PRO A 43 3.34 3.69 8.85
N GLY A 44 4.27 2.76 8.65
CA GLY A 44 4.94 2.08 9.76
C GLY A 44 6.05 2.95 10.36
N PHE A 45 6.32 2.82 11.65
CA PHE A 45 7.31 3.62 12.38
C PHE A 45 8.56 2.84 12.81
N TYR A 46 8.69 1.57 12.40
CA TYR A 46 9.81 0.70 12.78
C TYR A 46 11.18 1.24 12.31
N HIS A 47 11.21 2.06 11.25
CA HIS A 47 12.41 2.70 10.71
C HIS A 47 12.71 4.07 11.34
N ARG A 48 11.96 4.46 12.40
CA ARG A 48 12.16 5.71 13.16
C ARG A 48 12.29 6.97 12.27
N PRO A 49 11.28 7.29 11.45
CA PRO A 49 11.30 8.44 10.56
C PRO A 49 11.55 9.75 11.34
N GLN A 50 12.38 10.62 10.78
CA GLN A 50 12.71 11.93 11.34
C GLN A 50 11.90 13.05 10.68
N THR A 51 11.47 12.84 9.44
CA THR A 51 10.76 13.83 8.65
C THR A 51 9.44 13.29 8.11
N ILE A 52 8.56 14.21 7.68
CA ILE A 52 7.34 13.84 6.94
C ILE A 52 7.70 13.18 5.61
N GLN A 53 8.82 13.59 4.99
CA GLN A 53 9.29 12.99 3.75
C GLN A 53 9.60 11.50 3.94
N ASP A 54 10.21 11.11 5.06
CA ASP A 54 10.51 9.71 5.35
C ASP A 54 9.22 8.84 5.41
N LEU A 55 8.13 9.41 5.94
CA LEU A 55 6.82 8.74 5.98
C LEU A 55 6.24 8.57 4.57
N ILE A 56 6.37 9.61 3.74
CA ILE A 56 5.91 9.60 2.33
C ILE A 56 6.73 8.56 1.54
N ASP A 57 8.04 8.59 1.66
CA ASP A 57 8.97 7.68 0.98
C ASP A 57 8.67 6.22 1.35
N HIS A 58 8.39 5.95 2.62
CA HIS A 58 7.98 4.62 3.05
C HIS A 58 6.72 4.12 2.33
N ILE A 59 5.69 4.97 2.20
CA ILE A 59 4.46 4.60 1.50
C ILE A 59 4.73 4.42 -0.01
N VAL A 60 5.50 5.33 -0.62
CA VAL A 60 5.85 5.28 -2.05
C VAL A 60 6.60 3.99 -2.38
N VAL A 61 7.60 3.61 -1.58
CA VAL A 61 8.34 2.36 -1.78
C VAL A 61 7.40 1.15 -1.72
N ARG A 62 6.48 1.10 -0.74
CA ARG A 62 5.50 0.00 -0.64
C ARG A 62 4.56 -0.08 -1.85
N ILE A 63 4.19 1.07 -2.43
CA ILE A 63 3.38 1.11 -3.66
C ILE A 63 4.19 0.58 -4.85
N LEU A 64 5.43 1.06 -5.02
CA LEU A 64 6.31 0.66 -6.12
C LEU A 64 6.70 -0.81 -6.06
N ASP A 65 6.88 -1.36 -4.85
CA ASP A 65 7.13 -2.79 -4.64
C ASP A 65 5.99 -3.66 -5.19
N GLN A 66 4.73 -3.18 -5.18
CA GLN A 66 3.63 -3.90 -5.82
C GLN A 66 3.83 -4.04 -7.33
N PHE A 67 4.59 -3.16 -7.98
CA PHE A 67 4.88 -3.21 -9.40
C PHE A 67 6.25 -3.83 -9.72
N GLY A 68 6.97 -4.35 -8.72
CA GLY A 68 8.33 -4.88 -8.89
C GLY A 68 9.36 -3.78 -9.17
N ILE A 69 9.07 -2.54 -8.80
CA ILE A 69 9.98 -1.40 -8.91
C ILE A 69 10.62 -1.22 -7.53
N HIS A 70 11.91 -1.50 -7.44
CA HIS A 70 12.65 -1.43 -6.18
C HIS A 70 13.44 -0.13 -6.09
N LEU A 71 13.28 0.58 -4.99
CA LEU A 71 14.03 1.78 -4.65
C LEU A 71 14.75 1.57 -3.31
N ASP A 72 16.00 2.00 -3.25
CA ASP A 72 16.83 1.98 -2.04
C ASP A 72 16.64 3.28 -1.23
N LEU A 73 15.38 3.70 -1.04
CA LEU A 73 15.03 4.92 -0.29
C LEU A 73 14.72 4.65 1.18
N ILE A 74 14.47 3.40 1.57
CA ILE A 74 14.12 3.04 2.96
C ILE A 74 14.86 1.78 3.42
N THR A 75 15.19 1.73 4.71
CA THR A 75 15.67 0.51 5.36
C THR A 75 14.51 -0.48 5.49
N ARG A 76 14.56 -1.56 4.71
CA ARG A 76 13.60 -2.66 4.81
C ARG A 76 13.74 -3.37 6.15
N TRP A 77 12.62 -3.83 6.71
CA TRP A 77 12.64 -4.68 7.89
C TRP A 77 13.38 -6.00 7.58
N GLN A 78 14.42 -6.32 8.35
CA GLN A 78 15.26 -7.51 8.13
C GLN A 78 14.86 -8.72 9.01
N GLY A 79 13.80 -8.59 9.82
CA GLY A 79 13.46 -9.60 10.82
C GLY A 79 14.08 -9.32 12.18
N LEU A 80 13.81 -10.21 13.13
CA LEU A 80 14.53 -10.23 14.41
C LEU A 80 15.79 -11.05 14.20
N GLU A 81 16.96 -10.50 14.56
CA GLU A 81 18.19 -11.28 14.65
C GLU A 81 17.98 -12.35 15.73
N SER A 82 18.02 -13.62 15.31
CA SER A 82 17.89 -14.81 16.17
C SER A 82 19.23 -15.17 16.80
#